data_AF-A0A3B8P5D0-F1
#
_entry.id   AF-A0A3B8P5D0-F1
#
_cell.length_a   1.000
_cell.length_b   1.000
_cell.length_c   1.000
_cell.angle_alpha   90.00
_cell.angle_beta   90.00
_cell.angle_gamma   90.00
#
_symmetry.space_group_name_H-M   'P 1'
#
loop_
_entity.id
_entity.type
_entity.pdbx_description
1 polymer ?
#
loop_
_entity_poly.entity_id
_entity_poly.type
_entity_poly.pdbx_seq_one_letter_code
_entity_poly.pdbx_strand_id
1 'polypeptide(L)'
;MNPYQNQLKDLYLGILCNYPEFAQEKDAHLQYDFAATEWKELRSAYALENIAKTGSSFEKAKRPLHYFAPRLTHSSYYDNHVECNALQLLQYSFENKEHGINCLNKAKILAECCLALGIYARGVFIHPFSPFEFDSHVVCEIFDEKLNKWVMLDPTTDGYFVDENRLPLSMLEIRTGFLTSHFQTFFSSTSKAKNLPKTQNRNENINLYMLKNCFRIFFEQHNGFGEKNGFVCLIPEHYSILKNEELNRQYRIENLPQEYRYLLDAQEKYLAKTNHTQEPIAYSVQSLYASPIG
;
A
#
# COMPACT_ATOMS: atom_id res chain seq x y z
N MET A 1 -10.13 14.59 17.49
CA MET A 1 -11.18 14.08 16.60
C MET A 1 -12.53 14.69 16.97
N ASN A 2 -13.40 14.93 15.99
CA ASN A 2 -14.80 15.30 16.27
C ASN A 2 -15.64 14.05 16.64
N PRO A 3 -16.86 14.21 17.20
CA PRO A 3 -17.68 13.08 17.62
C PRO A 3 -17.99 12.06 16.52
N TYR A 4 -18.17 12.51 15.27
CA TYR A 4 -18.42 11.64 14.12
C TYR A 4 -17.20 10.78 13.78
N GLN A 5 -16.00 11.36 13.82
CA GLN A 5 -14.76 10.62 13.59
C GLN A 5 -14.48 9.60 14.70
N ASN A 6 -14.86 9.89 15.95
CA ASN A 6 -14.80 8.92 17.04
C ASN A 6 -15.72 7.72 16.74
N GLN A 7 -16.97 7.95 16.31
CA GLN A 7 -17.89 6.87 15.94
C GLN A 7 -17.36 6.02 14.79
N LEU A 8 -16.75 6.63 13.77
CA LEU A 8 -16.11 5.87 12.68
C LEU A 8 -14.93 5.05 13.17
N LYS A 9 -14.08 5.62 14.04
CA LYS A 9 -12.98 4.88 14.65
C LYS A 9 -13.49 3.66 15.41
N ASP A 10 -14.50 3.83 16.25
CA ASP A 10 -15.08 2.76 17.06
C ASP A 10 -15.73 1.68 16.16
N LEU A 11 -16.38 2.08 15.07
CA LEU A 11 -16.91 1.16 14.05
C LEU A 11 -15.80 0.32 13.40
N TYR A 12 -14.72 0.95 12.91
CA TYR A 12 -13.64 0.23 12.24
C TYR A 12 -12.85 -0.65 13.21
N LEU A 13 -12.62 -0.19 14.44
CA LEU A 13 -12.05 -1.02 15.50
C LEU A 13 -12.96 -2.20 15.82
N GLY A 14 -14.26 -1.98 15.96
CA GLY A 14 -15.24 -3.04 16.18
C GLY A 14 -15.20 -4.08 15.07
N ILE A 15 -15.12 -3.67 13.81
CA ILE A 15 -14.95 -4.58 12.67
C ILE A 15 -13.66 -5.40 12.82
N LEU A 16 -12.50 -4.76 13.01
CA LEU A 16 -11.24 -5.50 13.17
C LEU A 16 -11.27 -6.48 14.35
N CYS A 17 -11.80 -6.07 15.50
CA CYS A 17 -11.89 -6.91 16.70
C CYS A 17 -12.81 -8.13 16.51
N ASN A 18 -13.79 -8.08 15.60
CA ASN A 18 -14.62 -9.22 15.24
C ASN A 18 -13.98 -10.14 14.19
N TYR A 19 -12.90 -9.69 13.55
CA TYR A 19 -12.15 -10.44 12.54
C TYR A 19 -10.64 -10.37 12.84
N PRO A 20 -10.18 -10.79 14.03
CA PRO A 20 -8.80 -10.57 14.46
C PRO A 20 -7.80 -11.39 13.64
N GLU A 21 -8.17 -12.62 13.28
CA GLU A 21 -7.32 -13.59 12.61
C GLU A 21 -7.47 -13.57 11.08
N PHE A 22 -6.39 -13.92 10.39
CA PHE A 22 -6.40 -14.21 8.96
C PHE A 22 -6.52 -15.73 8.75
N ALA A 23 -7.31 -16.13 7.75
CA ALA A 23 -7.34 -17.51 7.28
C ALA A 23 -5.97 -17.90 6.69
N GLN A 24 -5.56 -19.17 6.88
CA GLN A 24 -4.22 -19.65 6.52
C GLN A 24 -4.31 -21.00 5.80
N GLU A 25 -4.65 -20.97 4.52
CA GLU A 25 -4.84 -22.19 3.70
C GLU A 25 -3.54 -22.67 3.06
N LYS A 26 -2.62 -21.74 2.76
CA LYS A 26 -1.39 -22.04 2.01
C LYS A 26 -0.24 -21.10 2.36
N ASP A 27 0.99 -21.57 2.27
CA ASP A 27 2.16 -20.69 2.28
C ASP A 27 2.32 -19.93 0.96
N ALA A 28 2.64 -18.65 1.08
CA ALA A 28 2.92 -17.76 -0.02
C ALA A 28 4.36 -17.91 -0.52
N HIS A 29 4.55 -17.71 -1.83
CA HIS A 29 5.87 -17.57 -2.42
C HIS A 29 5.89 -16.31 -3.28
N LEU A 30 6.56 -15.27 -2.78
CA LEU A 30 6.78 -14.02 -3.48
C LEU A 30 8.07 -14.10 -4.30
N GLN A 31 8.01 -13.66 -5.54
CA GLN A 31 9.16 -13.59 -6.43
C GLN A 31 9.68 -12.16 -6.50
N TYR A 32 11.00 -11.99 -6.54
CA TYR A 32 11.67 -10.70 -6.66
C TYR A 32 12.62 -10.71 -7.84
N ASP A 33 12.46 -9.77 -8.76
CA ASP A 33 13.26 -9.66 -9.97
C ASP A 33 14.22 -8.47 -9.88
N PHE A 34 15.45 -8.75 -9.43
CA PHE A 34 16.55 -7.78 -9.43
C PHE A 34 17.36 -7.77 -10.73
N ALA A 35 17.01 -8.62 -11.69
CA ALA A 35 17.77 -8.82 -12.92
C ALA A 35 17.19 -8.07 -14.14
N ALA A 36 16.01 -7.45 -14.00
CA ALA A 36 15.40 -6.66 -15.07
C ALA A 36 16.38 -5.61 -15.64
N THR A 37 16.42 -5.50 -16.96
CA THR A 37 17.33 -4.61 -17.67
C THR A 37 16.98 -3.13 -17.46
N GLU A 38 15.69 -2.86 -17.27
CA GLU A 38 15.03 -1.57 -17.08
C GLU A 38 15.50 -0.89 -15.79
N TRP A 39 16.03 -1.65 -14.82
CA TRP A 39 16.66 -1.09 -13.62
C TRP A 39 17.87 -0.21 -13.93
N LYS A 40 18.59 -0.47 -15.03
CA LYS A 40 19.71 0.40 -15.44
C LYS A 40 19.19 1.73 -15.96
N GLU A 41 18.14 1.69 -16.76
CA GLU A 41 17.49 2.88 -17.31
C GLU A 41 16.86 3.73 -16.20
N LEU A 42 16.06 3.12 -15.32
CA LEU A 42 15.39 3.80 -14.22
C LEU A 42 16.38 4.49 -13.28
N ARG A 43 17.49 3.83 -12.94
CA ARG A 43 18.56 4.41 -12.11
C ARG A 43 19.23 5.60 -12.78
N SER A 44 19.53 5.47 -14.07
CA SER A 44 20.18 6.54 -14.83
C SER A 44 19.26 7.74 -15.05
N ALA A 45 18.01 7.52 -15.48
CA ALA A 45 17.05 8.57 -15.83
C ALA A 45 16.71 9.47 -14.63
N TYR A 46 16.60 8.88 -13.43
CA TYR A 46 16.20 9.61 -12.22
C TYR A 46 17.33 9.73 -11.18
N ALA A 47 18.57 9.38 -11.52
CA ALA A 47 19.73 9.44 -10.65
C ALA A 47 19.48 8.81 -9.26
N LEU A 48 18.89 7.62 -9.23
CA LEU A 48 18.35 7.01 -8.00
C LEU A 48 19.43 6.82 -6.92
N GLU A 49 20.65 6.44 -7.28
CA GLU A 49 21.76 6.29 -6.33
C GLU A 49 22.09 7.60 -5.61
N ASN A 50 22.00 8.75 -6.31
CA ASN A 50 22.27 10.06 -5.73
C ASN A 50 21.17 10.48 -4.74
N ILE A 51 19.92 10.13 -5.05
CA ILE A 51 18.77 10.37 -4.17
C ILE A 51 18.86 9.46 -2.94
N ALA A 52 19.04 8.16 -3.17
CA ALA A 52 19.00 7.13 -2.15
C ALA A 52 20.21 7.16 -1.21
N LYS A 53 21.39 7.61 -1.68
CA LYS A 53 22.63 7.67 -0.88
C LYS A 53 22.97 6.32 -0.21
N THR A 54 23.85 6.35 0.78
CA THR A 54 24.22 5.19 1.59
C THR A 54 23.35 5.08 2.85
N GLY A 55 23.24 3.89 3.43
CA GLY A 55 22.43 3.65 4.64
C GLY A 55 21.84 2.24 4.64
N SER A 56 21.01 1.95 5.65
CA SER A 56 20.14 0.76 5.63
C SER A 56 19.12 0.85 4.49
N SER A 57 18.47 -0.27 4.16
CA SER A 57 17.39 -0.28 3.16
C SER A 57 16.27 0.73 3.49
N PHE A 58 15.86 0.86 4.76
CA PHE A 58 14.91 1.86 5.19
C PHE A 58 15.41 3.30 4.96
N GLU A 59 16.65 3.61 5.32
CA GLU A 59 17.24 4.94 5.09
C GLU A 59 17.34 5.26 3.59
N LYS A 60 17.73 4.27 2.78
CA LYS A 60 17.81 4.38 1.33
C LYS A 60 16.42 4.56 0.71
N ALA A 61 15.39 3.84 1.13
CA ALA A 61 14.03 3.89 0.58
C ALA A 61 13.26 5.16 0.99
N LYS A 62 13.50 5.66 2.21
CA LYS A 62 12.89 6.89 2.73
C LYS A 62 13.25 8.12 1.89
N ARG A 63 14.43 8.15 1.24
CA ARG A 63 14.88 9.31 0.47
C ARG A 63 14.16 9.43 -0.90
N PRO A 64 14.06 8.38 -1.74
CA PRO A 64 13.16 8.34 -2.90
C PRO A 64 11.71 8.63 -2.53
N LEU A 65 11.20 8.05 -1.44
CA LEU A 65 9.85 8.36 -0.91
C LEU A 65 9.66 9.88 -0.83
N HIS A 66 10.52 10.56 -0.07
CA HIS A 66 10.42 12.01 0.10
C HIS A 66 10.74 12.82 -1.17
N TYR A 67 11.61 12.31 -2.03
CA TYR A 67 12.00 13.00 -3.26
C TYR A 67 10.86 13.03 -4.29
N PHE A 68 10.12 11.93 -4.42
CA PHE A 68 9.05 11.78 -5.41
C PHE A 68 7.68 12.22 -4.88
N ALA A 69 7.30 11.80 -3.67
CA ALA A 69 5.93 11.97 -3.15
C ALA A 69 5.39 13.42 -3.22
N PRO A 70 6.15 14.47 -2.85
CA PRO A 70 5.65 15.86 -2.91
C PRO A 70 5.40 16.39 -4.33
N ARG A 71 5.95 15.74 -5.37
CA ARG A 71 5.82 16.15 -6.78
C ARG A 71 4.86 15.27 -7.58
N LEU A 72 4.46 14.12 -7.05
CA LEU A 72 3.45 13.28 -7.67
C LEU A 72 2.06 13.79 -7.28
N THR A 73 1.37 14.45 -8.21
CA THR A 73 -0.01 14.89 -8.00
C THR A 73 -0.92 13.68 -7.75
N HIS A 74 -1.73 13.71 -6.70
CA HIS A 74 -2.66 12.63 -6.40
C HIS A 74 -3.99 12.83 -7.14
N SER A 75 -4.46 11.80 -7.84
CA SER A 75 -5.81 11.74 -8.42
C SER A 75 -6.44 10.39 -8.09
N SER A 76 -7.44 10.39 -7.20
CA SER A 76 -8.13 9.16 -6.78
C SER A 76 -8.90 8.50 -7.93
N TYR A 77 -9.34 9.29 -8.91
CA TYR A 77 -10.14 8.85 -10.06
C TYR A 77 -9.31 8.64 -11.33
N TYR A 78 -8.00 8.42 -11.20
CA TYR A 78 -7.15 8.05 -12.33
C TYR A 78 -7.52 6.64 -12.86
N ASP A 79 -7.73 6.50 -14.18
CA ASP A 79 -8.19 5.28 -14.86
C ASP A 79 -7.10 4.23 -15.13
N ASN A 80 -5.84 4.52 -14.80
CA ASN A 80 -4.70 3.63 -15.07
C ASN A 80 -4.46 3.38 -16.57
N HIS A 81 -4.67 4.39 -17.42
CA HIS A 81 -4.37 4.25 -18.85
C HIS A 81 -2.87 4.19 -19.20
N VAL A 82 -2.00 4.71 -18.34
CA VAL A 82 -0.54 4.58 -18.50
C VAL A 82 -0.09 3.23 -17.94
N GLU A 83 0.85 2.59 -18.62
CA GLU A 83 1.44 1.33 -18.15
C GLU A 83 1.98 1.47 -16.71
N CYS A 84 1.62 0.50 -15.86
CA CYS A 84 1.95 0.50 -14.45
C CYS A 84 3.42 0.10 -14.22
N ASN A 85 4.35 1.00 -14.58
CA ASN A 85 5.79 0.89 -14.31
C ASN A 85 6.39 2.28 -14.00
N ALA A 86 7.49 2.31 -13.24
CA ALA A 86 8.06 3.57 -12.74
C ALA A 86 8.54 4.50 -13.85
N LEU A 87 9.10 3.98 -14.94
CA LEU A 87 9.58 4.81 -16.06
C LEU A 87 8.42 5.60 -16.70
N GLN A 88 7.37 4.90 -17.11
CA GLN A 88 6.20 5.52 -17.74
C GLN A 88 5.45 6.45 -16.78
N LEU A 89 5.27 6.04 -15.53
CA LEU A 89 4.52 6.82 -14.54
C LEU A 89 5.27 8.07 -14.07
N LEU A 90 6.60 8.01 -13.92
CA LEU A 90 7.40 9.20 -13.60
C LEU A 90 7.41 10.18 -14.78
N GLN A 91 7.59 9.70 -16.01
CA GLN A 91 7.49 10.56 -17.20
C GLN A 91 6.10 11.22 -17.30
N TYR A 92 5.03 10.48 -17.01
CA TYR A 92 3.68 10.99 -17.10
C TYR A 92 3.33 12.00 -15.99
N SER A 93 3.62 11.68 -14.72
CA SER A 93 3.10 12.42 -13.56
C SER A 93 4.16 13.26 -12.83
N PHE A 94 5.39 12.76 -12.71
CA PHE A 94 6.43 13.46 -11.96
C PHE A 94 7.03 14.61 -12.77
N GLU A 95 7.17 14.44 -14.09
CA GLU A 95 7.67 15.47 -15.00
C GLU A 95 6.56 16.47 -15.41
N ASN A 96 5.30 16.15 -15.16
CA ASN A 96 4.16 17.03 -15.41
C ASN A 96 3.14 17.00 -14.26
N LYS A 97 3.16 18.05 -13.42
CA LYS A 97 2.28 18.20 -12.25
C LYS A 97 0.77 18.23 -12.56
N GLU A 98 0.38 18.52 -13.81
CA GLU A 98 -1.03 18.52 -14.21
C GLU A 98 -1.60 17.11 -14.33
N HIS A 99 -0.72 16.10 -14.43
CA HIS A 99 -1.08 14.71 -14.54
C HIS A 99 -1.06 14.01 -13.18
N GLY A 100 -2.24 13.88 -12.56
CA GLY A 100 -2.40 13.14 -11.31
C GLY A 100 -2.49 11.64 -11.52
N ILE A 101 -1.95 10.88 -10.57
CA ILE A 101 -2.05 9.40 -10.50
C ILE A 101 -2.54 8.96 -9.11
N ASN A 102 -3.17 7.77 -9.05
CA ASN A 102 -3.71 7.19 -7.83
C ASN A 102 -2.63 6.55 -6.94
N CYS A 103 -3.03 6.05 -5.76
CA CYS A 103 -2.15 5.44 -4.76
C CYS A 103 -1.41 4.20 -5.28
N LEU A 104 -2.08 3.38 -6.12
CA LEU A 104 -1.51 2.21 -6.76
C LEU A 104 -0.24 2.55 -7.55
N ASN A 105 -0.33 3.54 -8.44
CA ASN A 105 0.79 3.93 -9.29
C ASN A 105 1.91 4.61 -8.47
N LYS A 106 1.56 5.38 -7.43
CA LYS A 106 2.57 5.95 -6.51
C LYS A 106 3.34 4.87 -5.75
N ALA A 107 2.64 3.85 -5.26
CA ALA A 107 3.25 2.69 -4.60
C ALA A 107 4.15 1.91 -5.56
N LYS A 108 3.71 1.71 -6.81
CA LYS A 108 4.50 1.06 -7.87
C LYS A 108 5.81 1.78 -8.15
N ILE A 109 5.76 3.11 -8.33
CA ILE A 109 6.96 3.95 -8.52
C ILE A 109 7.96 3.70 -7.38
N LEU A 110 7.51 3.76 -6.12
CA LEU A 110 8.40 3.61 -4.98
C LEU A 110 8.97 2.19 -4.88
N ALA A 111 8.13 1.17 -5.09
CA ALA A 111 8.55 -0.23 -5.05
C ALA A 111 9.62 -0.53 -6.12
N GLU A 112 9.40 -0.11 -7.36
CA GLU A 112 10.37 -0.31 -8.45
C GLU A 112 11.65 0.49 -8.26
N CYS A 113 11.58 1.72 -7.76
CA CYS A 113 12.77 2.48 -7.37
C CYS A 113 13.59 1.71 -6.33
N CYS A 114 12.94 1.10 -5.35
CA CYS A 114 13.60 0.31 -4.31
C CYS A 114 14.21 -0.99 -4.88
N LEU A 115 13.47 -1.72 -5.73
CA LEU A 115 13.97 -2.91 -6.41
C LEU A 115 15.21 -2.60 -7.26
N ALA A 116 15.18 -1.51 -8.03
CA ALA A 116 16.33 -1.06 -8.81
C ALA A 116 17.55 -0.75 -7.92
N LEU A 117 17.33 -0.24 -6.71
CA LEU A 117 18.37 0.02 -5.70
C LEU A 117 18.85 -1.23 -4.94
N GLY A 118 18.38 -2.42 -5.32
CA GLY A 118 18.70 -3.70 -4.69
C GLY A 118 18.02 -3.93 -3.34
N ILE A 119 16.88 -3.28 -3.11
CA ILE A 119 16.09 -3.38 -1.88
C ILE A 119 14.85 -4.22 -2.18
N TYR A 120 14.63 -5.29 -1.41
CA TYR A 120 13.37 -6.04 -1.48
C TYR A 120 12.21 -5.11 -1.18
N ALA A 121 11.32 -4.94 -2.16
CA ALA A 121 10.18 -4.05 -2.07
C ALA A 121 8.96 -4.66 -2.76
N ARG A 122 7.76 -4.32 -2.27
CA ARG A 122 6.49 -4.84 -2.77
C ARG A 122 5.37 -3.81 -2.65
N GLY A 123 4.43 -3.85 -3.59
CA GLY A 123 3.15 -3.16 -3.44
C GLY A 123 2.26 -3.91 -2.45
N VAL A 124 1.65 -3.17 -1.53
CA VAL A 124 0.73 -3.71 -0.52
C VAL A 124 -0.61 -3.00 -0.64
N PHE A 125 -1.60 -3.75 -1.07
CA PHE A 125 -2.96 -3.29 -1.30
C PHE A 125 -3.74 -3.54 -0.01
N ILE A 126 -4.31 -2.47 0.55
CA ILE A 126 -5.02 -2.51 1.81
C ILE A 126 -6.45 -2.08 1.54
N HIS A 127 -7.38 -2.97 1.87
CA HIS A 127 -8.78 -2.76 1.56
C HIS A 127 -9.64 -2.73 2.81
N PRO A 128 -10.72 -1.93 2.77
CA PRO A 128 -11.69 -1.85 3.84
C PRO A 128 -12.59 -3.09 3.88
N PHE A 129 -13.40 -3.16 4.94
CA PHE A 129 -14.46 -4.16 5.09
C PHE A 129 -15.69 -3.85 4.22
N SER A 130 -16.07 -2.57 4.11
CA SER A 130 -17.33 -2.20 3.47
C SER A 130 -17.26 -2.39 1.95
N PRO A 131 -18.27 -3.03 1.32
CA PRO A 131 -18.41 -2.99 -0.13
C PRO A 131 -18.99 -1.67 -0.63
N PHE A 132 -19.47 -0.78 0.26
CA PHE A 132 -20.19 0.44 -0.13
C PHE A 132 -19.28 1.67 -0.14
N GLU A 133 -18.11 1.53 -0.76
CA GLU A 133 -17.16 2.62 -0.94
C GLU A 133 -16.37 2.52 -2.24
N PHE A 134 -15.86 3.64 -2.72
CA PHE A 134 -15.13 3.72 -3.98
C PHE A 134 -13.61 3.63 -3.81
N ASP A 135 -13.15 3.59 -2.57
CA ASP A 135 -11.79 3.91 -2.20
C ASP A 135 -11.13 2.76 -1.44
N SER A 136 -9.88 2.50 -1.80
CA SER A 136 -8.94 1.61 -1.12
C SER A 136 -7.56 2.24 -1.21
N HIS A 137 -6.59 1.72 -0.45
CA HIS A 137 -5.24 2.30 -0.45
C HIS A 137 -4.18 1.30 -0.86
N VAL A 138 -3.11 1.80 -1.47
CA VAL A 138 -1.94 0.99 -1.81
C VAL A 138 -0.69 1.70 -1.29
N VAL A 139 0.13 0.96 -0.57
CA VAL A 139 1.40 1.42 0.01
C VAL A 139 2.55 0.55 -0.49
N CYS A 140 3.78 0.95 -0.21
CA CYS A 140 4.97 0.15 -0.48
C CYS A 140 5.45 -0.46 0.83
N GLU A 141 5.86 -1.72 0.83
CA GLU A 141 6.67 -2.29 1.91
C GLU A 141 8.07 -2.61 1.40
N ILE A 142 9.08 -2.30 2.20
CA ILE A 142 10.48 -2.70 1.98
C ILE A 142 10.94 -3.62 3.10
N PHE A 143 11.87 -4.52 2.82
CA PHE A 143 12.56 -5.27 3.86
C PHE A 143 13.82 -4.52 4.30
N ASP A 144 13.96 -4.24 5.59
CA ASP A 144 15.18 -3.66 6.15
C ASP A 144 16.00 -4.74 6.86
N GLU A 145 17.19 -5.01 6.34
CA GLU A 145 18.09 -6.05 6.83
C GLU A 145 18.66 -5.77 8.22
N LYS A 146 18.77 -4.49 8.61
CA LYS A 146 19.28 -4.13 9.94
C LYS A 146 18.22 -4.30 11.02
N LEU A 147 16.97 -3.99 10.68
CA LEU A 147 15.80 -4.22 11.54
C LEU A 147 15.30 -5.66 11.47
N ASN A 148 15.69 -6.41 10.43
CA ASN A 148 15.24 -7.75 10.11
C ASN A 148 13.71 -7.87 10.03
N LYS A 149 13.06 -6.91 9.36
CA LYS A 149 11.60 -6.84 9.22
C LYS A 149 11.18 -6.05 7.99
N TRP A 150 9.93 -6.28 7.59
CA TRP A 150 9.22 -5.42 6.64
C TRP A 150 8.86 -4.07 7.26
N VAL A 151 8.86 -3.02 6.44
CA VAL A 151 8.57 -1.64 6.81
C VAL A 151 7.67 -1.01 5.76
N MET A 152 6.53 -0.46 6.18
CA MET A 152 5.60 0.25 5.31
C MET A 152 6.06 1.69 5.07
N LEU A 153 5.96 2.11 3.82
CA LEU A 153 6.19 3.46 3.31
C LEU A 153 4.98 3.88 2.44
N ASP A 154 4.42 5.06 2.68
CA ASP A 154 3.29 5.59 1.94
C ASP A 154 3.69 6.79 1.06
N PRO A 155 3.87 6.58 -0.27
CA PRO A 155 4.19 7.65 -1.20
C PRO A 155 3.03 8.58 -1.53
N THR A 156 1.81 8.28 -1.08
CA THR A 156 0.68 9.19 -1.20
C THR A 156 0.73 10.28 -0.13
N THR A 157 1.16 9.94 1.07
CA THR A 157 1.19 10.84 2.23
C THR A 157 2.60 11.30 2.63
N ASP A 158 3.65 10.82 1.95
CA ASP A 158 5.05 11.11 2.25
C ASP A 158 5.46 10.77 3.69
N GLY A 159 5.25 9.51 4.07
CA GLY A 159 5.63 9.05 5.40
C GLY A 159 5.45 7.55 5.62
N TYR A 160 5.42 7.17 6.90
CA TYR A 160 5.35 5.80 7.39
C TYR A 160 4.77 5.79 8.79
N PHE A 161 4.43 4.63 9.34
CA PHE A 161 3.97 4.51 10.73
C PHE A 161 5.13 4.17 11.66
N VAL A 162 5.04 4.65 12.90
CA VAL A 162 5.98 4.31 13.98
C VAL A 162 5.25 3.94 15.27
N ASP A 163 5.91 3.12 16.09
CA ASP A 163 5.53 2.83 17.48
C ASP A 163 6.00 3.94 18.45
N GLU A 164 5.85 3.71 19.76
CA GLU A 164 6.30 4.61 20.83
C GLU A 164 7.82 4.78 20.88
N ASN A 165 8.58 3.79 20.39
CA ASN A 165 10.04 3.77 20.32
C ASN A 165 10.58 4.38 19.02
N ARG A 166 9.70 4.86 18.14
CA ARG A 166 10.00 5.40 16.80
C ARG A 166 10.51 4.35 15.81
N LEU A 167 10.28 3.05 16.08
CA LEU A 167 10.58 2.00 15.13
C LEU A 167 9.53 2.03 14.01
N PRO A 168 9.94 1.98 12.74
CA PRO A 168 9.01 1.96 11.64
C PRO A 168 8.28 0.61 11.58
N LEU A 169 7.01 0.63 11.17
CA LEU A 169 6.12 -0.52 11.21
C LEU A 169 5.77 -1.04 9.81
N SER A 170 5.58 -2.35 9.69
CA SER A 170 4.91 -3.01 8.55
C SER A 170 3.38 -2.84 8.60
N MET A 171 2.69 -3.16 7.51
CA MET A 171 1.22 -3.16 7.50
C MET A 171 0.62 -4.19 8.48
N LEU A 172 1.25 -5.34 8.65
CA LEU A 172 0.81 -6.34 9.64
C LEU A 172 0.92 -5.81 11.07
N GLU A 173 2.05 -5.17 11.41
CA GLU A 173 2.23 -4.56 12.73
C GLU A 173 1.25 -3.41 12.95
N ILE A 174 0.95 -2.62 11.92
CA ILE A 174 -0.03 -1.53 12.01
C ILE A 174 -1.43 -2.09 12.32
N ARG A 175 -1.85 -3.12 11.59
CA ARG A 175 -3.14 -3.80 11.84
C ARG A 175 -3.17 -4.39 13.25
N THR A 176 -2.11 -5.09 13.64
CA THR A 176 -1.97 -5.70 14.98
C THR A 176 -2.02 -4.65 16.07
N GLY A 177 -1.36 -3.50 15.87
CA GLY A 177 -1.37 -2.38 16.80
C GLY A 177 -2.77 -1.82 17.02
N PHE A 178 -3.62 -1.77 15.98
CA PHE A 178 -5.02 -1.36 16.15
C PHE A 178 -5.82 -2.39 16.95
N LEU A 179 -5.67 -3.68 16.65
CA LEU A 179 -6.36 -4.77 17.37
C LEU A 179 -6.03 -4.80 18.86
N THR A 180 -4.75 -4.55 19.18
CA THR A 180 -4.21 -4.68 20.53
C THR A 180 -4.13 -3.34 21.26
N SER A 181 -4.59 -2.25 20.64
CA SER A 181 -4.51 -0.89 21.18
C SER A 181 -3.08 -0.42 21.51
N HIS A 182 -2.05 -0.95 20.83
CA HIS A 182 -0.68 -0.45 20.96
C HIS A 182 -0.55 0.93 20.33
N PHE A 183 0.37 1.73 20.86
CA PHE A 183 0.60 3.07 20.34
C PHE A 183 1.19 2.98 18.93
N GLN A 184 0.59 3.73 18.01
CA GLN A 184 1.12 3.92 16.68
C GLN A 184 0.64 5.23 16.08
N THR A 185 1.45 5.81 15.21
CA THR A 185 1.06 7.01 14.48
C THR A 185 1.77 7.10 13.15
N PHE A 186 1.09 7.69 12.16
CA PHE A 186 1.74 8.24 10.99
C PHE A 186 2.82 9.26 11.37
N PHE A 187 3.95 9.18 10.70
CA PHE A 187 5.13 10.00 10.84
C PHE A 187 5.64 10.41 9.45
N SER A 188 5.54 11.70 9.13
CA SER A 188 6.03 12.22 7.84
C SER A 188 7.54 11.97 7.70
N SER A 189 7.98 11.70 6.47
CA SER A 189 9.38 11.45 6.13
C SER A 189 10.32 12.59 6.57
N THR A 190 9.83 13.83 6.61
CA THR A 190 10.58 15.02 7.03
C THR A 190 10.41 15.38 8.51
N SER A 191 9.52 14.68 9.22
CA SER A 191 9.17 15.03 10.59
C SER A 191 10.37 14.95 11.53
N LYS A 192 10.54 16.00 12.34
CA LYS A 192 11.47 16.06 13.48
C LYS A 192 10.70 16.08 14.81
N ALA A 193 9.44 15.65 14.81
CA ALA A 193 8.56 15.79 15.96
C ALA A 193 9.07 15.00 17.16
N LYS A 194 9.28 15.69 18.28
CA LYS A 194 9.76 15.09 19.55
C LYS A 194 8.64 14.45 20.38
N ASN A 195 7.41 14.91 20.22
CA ASN A 195 6.25 14.44 20.98
C ASN A 195 5.33 13.59 20.07
N LEU A 196 5.38 12.27 20.24
CA LEU A 196 4.58 11.34 19.43
C LEU A 196 3.07 11.42 19.72
N PRO A 197 2.57 11.54 20.96
CA PRO A 197 1.14 11.75 21.22
C PRO A 197 0.55 12.98 20.51
N LYS A 198 1.27 14.10 20.50
CA LYS A 198 0.85 15.29 19.74
C LYS A 198 0.85 15.04 18.22
N THR A 199 1.80 14.22 17.73
CA THR A 199 1.87 13.83 16.33
C THR A 199 0.69 12.95 15.95
N GLN A 200 0.32 11.99 16.80
CA GLN A 200 -0.85 11.14 16.63
C GLN A 200 -2.13 11.96 16.52
N ASN A 201 -2.35 12.91 17.43
CA ASN A 201 -3.51 13.80 17.40
C ASN A 201 -3.55 14.65 16.12
N ARG A 202 -2.39 15.15 15.66
CA ARG A 202 -2.31 15.93 14.42
C ARG A 202 -2.63 15.10 13.18
N ASN A 203 -2.30 13.81 13.21
CA ASN A 203 -2.44 12.90 12.08
C ASN A 203 -3.64 11.96 12.21
N GLU A 204 -4.63 12.29 13.06
CA GLU A 204 -5.82 11.47 13.32
C GLU A 204 -6.55 11.05 12.05
N ASN A 205 -6.67 11.93 11.06
CA ASN A 205 -7.33 11.60 9.79
C ASN A 205 -6.59 10.50 9.01
N ILE A 206 -5.26 10.55 8.98
CA ILE A 206 -4.43 9.54 8.32
C ILE A 206 -4.48 8.23 9.11
N ASN A 207 -4.41 8.31 10.44
CA ASN A 207 -4.52 7.14 11.31
C ASN A 207 -5.89 6.45 11.15
N LEU A 208 -6.98 7.22 11.09
CA LEU A 208 -8.34 6.71 10.85
C LEU A 208 -8.49 6.12 9.45
N TYR A 209 -7.91 6.77 8.44
CA TYR A 209 -7.90 6.27 7.06
C TYR A 209 -7.13 4.95 6.94
N MET A 210 -5.99 4.83 7.63
CA MET A 210 -5.21 3.59 7.67
C MET A 210 -5.99 2.47 8.38
N LEU A 211 -6.64 2.80 9.50
CA LEU A 211 -7.52 1.88 10.24
C LEU A 211 -8.69 1.37 9.38
N LYS A 212 -9.33 2.24 8.59
CA LYS A 212 -10.40 1.87 7.65
C LYS A 212 -9.92 0.78 6.69
N ASN A 213 -8.71 0.92 6.15
CA ASN A 213 -8.21 0.12 5.03
C ASN A 213 -7.40 -1.12 5.45
N CYS A 214 -7.08 -1.33 6.74
CA CYS A 214 -6.25 -2.47 7.15
C CYS A 214 -7.04 -3.76 7.45
N PHE A 215 -8.23 -3.92 6.85
CA PHE A 215 -9.08 -5.09 7.08
C PHE A 215 -8.53 -6.33 6.36
N ARG A 216 -8.33 -6.25 5.04
CA ARG A 216 -7.74 -7.31 4.20
C ARG A 216 -6.52 -6.75 3.44
N ILE A 217 -5.49 -7.57 3.24
CA ILE A 217 -4.19 -7.12 2.72
C ILE A 217 -3.75 -8.01 1.57
N PHE A 218 -3.49 -7.42 0.41
CA PHE A 218 -3.14 -8.13 -0.82
C PHE A 218 -1.74 -7.68 -1.28
N PHE A 219 -1.02 -8.60 -1.92
CA PHE A 219 0.35 -8.40 -2.40
C PHE A 219 0.47 -8.83 -3.85
N GLU A 220 1.34 -8.17 -4.62
CA GLU A 220 1.77 -8.69 -5.92
C GLU A 220 2.62 -9.96 -5.70
N GLN A 221 2.28 -11.05 -6.36
CA GLN A 221 3.07 -12.29 -6.26
C GLN A 221 4.45 -12.13 -6.91
N HIS A 222 4.53 -11.34 -7.98
CA HIS A 222 5.76 -11.04 -8.71
C HIS A 222 6.14 -9.58 -8.53
N ASN A 223 7.25 -9.34 -7.84
CA ASN A 223 7.77 -8.01 -7.52
C ASN A 223 8.95 -7.72 -8.44
N GLY A 224 8.66 -7.07 -9.57
CA GLY A 224 9.63 -6.75 -10.62
C GLY A 224 9.18 -5.55 -11.44
N PHE A 225 9.87 -5.31 -12.57
CA PHE A 225 9.53 -4.21 -13.47
C PHE A 225 8.18 -4.44 -14.13
N GLY A 226 7.34 -3.41 -14.11
CA GLY A 226 6.01 -3.42 -14.68
C GLY A 226 5.04 -4.34 -13.97
N GLU A 227 3.84 -4.43 -14.55
CA GLU A 227 2.75 -5.21 -14.00
C GLU A 227 2.85 -6.68 -14.42
N LYS A 228 2.66 -7.59 -13.47
CA LYS A 228 2.54 -9.03 -13.73
C LYS A 228 1.24 -9.56 -13.11
N ASN A 229 0.82 -10.75 -13.53
CA ASN A 229 -0.36 -11.42 -12.99
C ASN A 229 0.00 -12.16 -11.70
N GLY A 230 -0.97 -12.32 -10.81
CA GLY A 230 -0.82 -13.11 -9.58
C GLY A 230 -0.84 -12.24 -8.33
N PHE A 231 -1.73 -12.60 -7.41
CA PHE A 231 -1.90 -11.94 -6.12
C PHE A 231 -1.83 -12.96 -4.99
N VAL A 232 -1.31 -12.49 -3.86
CA VAL A 232 -1.29 -13.24 -2.61
C VAL A 232 -2.10 -12.44 -1.58
N CYS A 233 -3.02 -13.09 -0.88
CA CYS A 233 -4.02 -12.40 -0.05
C CYS A 233 -3.96 -12.87 1.42
N LEU A 234 -3.96 -11.91 2.35
CA LEU A 234 -4.35 -12.09 3.75
C LEU A 234 -5.83 -11.73 3.88
N ILE A 235 -6.64 -12.75 4.12
CA ILE A 235 -8.11 -12.65 4.14
C ILE A 235 -8.57 -12.97 5.56
N PRO A 236 -9.33 -12.08 6.22
CA PRO A 236 -9.83 -12.37 7.56
C PRO A 236 -10.71 -13.62 7.58
N GLU A 237 -10.64 -14.39 8.66
CA GLU A 237 -11.42 -15.63 8.76
C GLU A 237 -12.93 -15.39 8.55
N HIS A 238 -13.58 -16.31 7.84
CA HIS A 238 -15.00 -16.27 7.49
C HIS A 238 -15.45 -15.08 6.61
N TYR A 239 -14.51 -14.28 6.09
CA TYR A 239 -14.83 -13.20 5.16
C TYR A 239 -14.83 -13.68 3.71
N SER A 240 -15.92 -13.40 2.99
CA SER A 240 -16.04 -13.69 1.56
C SER A 240 -15.60 -12.50 0.72
N ILE A 241 -14.49 -12.67 0.00
CA ILE A 241 -13.99 -11.66 -0.93
C ILE A 241 -14.92 -11.58 -2.13
N LEU A 242 -15.32 -12.73 -2.68
CA LEU A 242 -16.18 -12.80 -3.87
C LEU A 242 -17.50 -12.06 -3.64
N LYS A 243 -18.16 -12.30 -2.49
CA LYS A 243 -19.41 -11.61 -2.14
C LYS A 243 -19.20 -10.11 -1.98
N ASN A 244 -18.09 -9.69 -1.37
CA ASN A 244 -17.81 -8.27 -1.16
C ASN A 244 -17.57 -7.54 -2.49
N GLU A 245 -16.79 -8.13 -3.40
CA GLU A 245 -16.50 -7.55 -4.71
C GLU A 245 -17.77 -7.46 -5.57
N GLU A 246 -18.65 -8.46 -5.54
CA GLU A 246 -19.94 -8.40 -6.26
C GLU A 246 -20.83 -7.26 -5.74
N LEU A 247 -20.93 -7.11 -4.42
CA LEU A 247 -21.66 -5.99 -3.81
C LEU A 247 -21.02 -4.64 -4.17
N ASN A 248 -19.68 -4.55 -4.18
CA ASN A 248 -18.97 -3.33 -4.53
C ASN A 248 -19.14 -2.95 -6.00
N ARG A 249 -19.11 -3.94 -6.89
CA ARG A 249 -19.39 -3.79 -8.32
C ARG A 249 -20.79 -3.22 -8.54
N GLN A 250 -21.81 -3.83 -7.94
CA GLN A 250 -23.18 -3.31 -8.02
C GLN A 250 -23.27 -1.88 -7.47
N TYR A 251 -22.69 -1.64 -6.29
CA TYR A 251 -22.67 -0.32 -5.67
C TYR A 251 -22.04 0.75 -6.58
N ARG A 252 -20.93 0.45 -7.25
CA ARG A 252 -20.29 1.36 -8.21
C ARG A 252 -21.15 1.62 -9.44
N ILE A 253 -21.78 0.61 -10.01
CA ILE A 253 -22.68 0.80 -11.16
C ILE A 253 -23.83 1.75 -10.80
N GLU A 254 -24.37 1.64 -9.60
CA GLU A 254 -25.52 2.42 -9.13
C GLU A 254 -25.15 3.82 -8.66
N ASN A 255 -24.01 3.99 -7.98
CA ASN A 255 -23.73 5.19 -7.18
C ASN A 255 -22.54 6.04 -7.68
N LEU A 256 -21.78 5.57 -8.68
CA LEU A 256 -20.66 6.33 -9.18
C LEU A 256 -21.15 7.57 -9.97
N PRO A 257 -20.65 8.79 -9.68
CA PRO A 257 -21.06 10.00 -10.39
C PRO A 257 -20.84 9.90 -11.90
N GLN A 258 -21.67 10.60 -12.67
CA GLN A 258 -21.70 10.51 -14.13
C GLN A 258 -20.32 10.78 -14.74
N GLU A 259 -19.62 11.77 -14.23
CA GLU A 259 -18.29 12.19 -14.67
C GLU A 259 -17.21 11.12 -14.46
N TYR A 260 -17.43 10.13 -13.57
CA TYR A 260 -16.46 9.08 -13.28
C TYR A 260 -16.82 7.72 -13.88
N ARG A 261 -17.96 7.58 -14.58
CA ARG A 261 -18.44 6.25 -15.05
C ARG A 261 -17.47 5.53 -15.99
N TYR A 262 -16.52 6.24 -16.59
CA TYR A 262 -15.42 5.63 -17.34
C TYR A 262 -14.55 4.68 -16.50
N LEU A 263 -14.55 4.82 -15.16
CA LEU A 263 -13.83 3.95 -14.25
C LEU A 263 -14.46 2.56 -14.08
N LEU A 264 -15.72 2.37 -14.52
CA LEU A 264 -16.33 1.04 -14.52
C LEU A 264 -15.54 0.08 -15.42
N ASP A 265 -15.03 0.55 -16.57
CA ASP A 265 -14.19 -0.27 -17.44
C ASP A 265 -12.87 -0.67 -16.78
N ALA A 266 -12.27 0.24 -16.00
CA ALA A 266 -11.06 -0.06 -15.23
C ALA A 266 -11.36 -1.09 -14.12
N GLN A 267 -12.53 -1.01 -13.48
CA GLN A 267 -12.95 -2.00 -12.49
C GLN A 267 -13.16 -3.38 -13.13
N GLU A 268 -13.85 -3.48 -14.28
CA GLU A 268 -14.07 -4.76 -14.94
C GLU A 268 -12.75 -5.43 -15.36
N LYS A 269 -11.77 -4.64 -15.84
CA LYS A 269 -10.42 -5.14 -16.13
C LYS A 269 -9.74 -5.68 -14.87
N TYR A 270 -9.86 -4.98 -13.74
CA TYR A 270 -9.33 -5.44 -12.45
C TYR A 270 -9.96 -6.78 -12.03
N LEU A 271 -11.30 -6.88 -12.05
CA LEU A 271 -12.02 -8.10 -11.66
C LEU A 271 -11.66 -9.31 -12.54
N ALA A 272 -11.51 -9.07 -13.85
CA ALA A 272 -11.06 -10.10 -14.79
C ALA A 272 -9.62 -10.55 -14.50
N LYS A 273 -8.73 -9.60 -14.20
CA LYS A 273 -7.31 -9.87 -13.90
C LYS A 273 -7.12 -10.65 -12.61
N THR A 274 -7.91 -10.39 -11.57
CA THR A 274 -7.82 -11.06 -10.28
C THR A 274 -8.64 -12.36 -10.20
N ASN A 275 -9.28 -12.77 -11.31
CA ASN A 275 -10.14 -13.94 -11.41
C ASN A 275 -11.21 -14.00 -10.29
N HIS A 276 -11.98 -12.92 -10.13
CA HIS A 276 -13.10 -12.82 -9.18
C HIS A 276 -14.33 -13.64 -9.61
N THR A 277 -14.12 -14.91 -9.97
CA THR A 277 -15.18 -15.91 -10.19
C THR A 277 -15.24 -16.96 -9.09
N GLN A 278 -14.23 -16.97 -8.21
CA GLN A 278 -14.09 -17.87 -7.07
C GLN A 278 -13.45 -17.12 -5.90
N GLU A 279 -13.53 -17.69 -4.69
CA GLU A 279 -12.79 -17.14 -3.55
C GLU A 279 -11.27 -17.26 -3.80
N PRO A 280 -10.48 -16.20 -3.54
CA PRO A 280 -9.04 -16.28 -3.60
C PRO A 280 -8.50 -17.13 -2.45
N ILE A 281 -7.34 -17.75 -2.68
CA ILE A 281 -6.63 -18.53 -1.66
C ILE A 281 -6.19 -17.60 -0.53
N ALA A 282 -6.47 -17.98 0.72
CA ALA A 282 -5.97 -17.27 1.89
C ALA A 282 -4.56 -17.78 2.27
N TYR A 283 -3.58 -16.89 2.31
CA TYR A 283 -2.19 -17.26 2.55
C TYR A 283 -1.74 -17.04 4.00
N SER A 284 -0.74 -17.79 4.45
CA SER A 284 -0.23 -17.69 5.82
C SER A 284 0.49 -16.35 6.06
N VAL A 285 0.23 -15.75 7.22
CA VAL A 285 0.92 -14.52 7.66
C VAL A 285 2.42 -14.75 7.77
N GLN A 286 2.81 -15.92 8.30
CA GLN A 286 4.19 -16.28 8.53
C GLN A 286 5.02 -16.29 7.23
N SER A 287 4.51 -16.90 6.15
CA SER A 287 5.24 -16.95 4.87
C SER A 287 5.33 -15.58 4.20
N LEU A 288 4.28 -14.76 4.30
CA LEU A 288 4.25 -13.42 3.72
C LEU A 288 5.17 -12.43 4.42
N TYR A 289 5.36 -12.54 5.74
CA TYR A 289 6.21 -11.65 6.52
C TYR A 289 7.56 -12.25 6.90
N ALA A 290 7.89 -13.43 6.37
CA ALA A 290 9.21 -14.02 6.48
C ALA A 290 10.30 -13.10 5.86
N SER A 291 11.54 -13.30 6.31
CA SER A 291 12.70 -12.68 5.68
C SER A 291 12.82 -13.18 4.24
N PRO A 292 12.95 -12.28 3.24
CA PRO A 292 13.24 -12.66 1.87
C PRO A 292 14.74 -13.01 1.67
N ILE A 293 15.57 -12.74 2.69
CA ILE A 293 16.98 -13.10 2.73
C ILE A 293 17.06 -14.40 3.55
N GLY A 294 17.31 -15.51 2.86
CA GLY A 294 17.37 -16.85 3.45
C GLY A 294 18.44 -17.04 4.50
#